data_AF-A0A3Q3ANP6-F1
#
_entry.id   AF-A0A3Q3ANP6-F1
#
_cell.length_a   1.000
_cell.length_b   1.000
_cell.length_c   1.000
_cell.angle_alpha   90.00
_cell.angle_beta   90.00
_cell.angle_gamma   90.00
#
_symmetry.space_group_name_H-M   'P 1'
#
loop_
_entity.id
_entity.type
_entity.pdbx_description
1 polymer ?
#
loop_
_entity_poly.entity_id
_entity_poly.type
_entity_poly.pdbx_seq_one_letter_code
_entity_poly.pdbx_strand_id
1 'polypeptide(L)' 'MAKTNQSAHKSTGGKAPRKQLATKAARRSAPTTGGVKKPHRYRPETVALREIHHHQKSTELLIQKLPF' A
#
# COMPACT_ATOMS: atom_id res chain seq x y z
N MET A 1 11.99 -12.48 44.14
CA MET A 1 13.01 -12.69 43.07
C MET A 1 12.27 -12.86 41.75
N ALA A 2 12.22 -11.83 40.91
CA ALA A 2 11.40 -11.81 39.69
C ALA A 2 12.16 -12.42 38.51
N LYS A 3 11.59 -13.44 37.86
CA LYS A 3 12.15 -14.06 36.64
C LYS A 3 11.85 -13.15 35.45
N THR A 4 12.91 -12.67 34.78
CA THR A 4 12.82 -11.90 33.54
C THR A 4 12.84 -12.86 32.34
N ASN A 5 11.72 -12.97 31.63
CA ASN A 5 11.67 -13.69 30.36
C ASN A 5 12.29 -12.79 29.27
N GLN A 6 13.59 -12.94 29.00
CA GLN A 6 14.18 -12.37 27.79
C GLN A 6 13.76 -13.24 26.59
N SER A 7 12.79 -12.79 25.80
CA SER A 7 12.66 -13.31 24.44
C SER A 7 13.72 -12.64 23.58
N ALA A 8 14.68 -13.39 23.07
CA ALA A 8 15.64 -12.89 22.10
C ALA A 8 14.91 -12.49 20.80
N HIS A 9 14.67 -11.20 20.60
CA HIS A 9 14.27 -10.69 19.30
C HIS A 9 15.49 -10.70 18.38
N LYS A 10 15.50 -11.59 17.37
CA LYS A 10 16.48 -11.55 16.29
C LYS A 10 16.19 -10.30 15.44
N SER A 11 17.00 -9.25 15.57
CA SER A 11 17.02 -8.17 14.59
C SER A 11 17.72 -8.68 13.33
N THR A 12 16.97 -8.91 12.26
CA THR A 12 17.58 -9.10 10.92
C THR A 12 17.98 -7.71 10.41
N GLY A 13 19.14 -7.25 10.89
CA GLY A 13 19.76 -6.00 10.47
C GLY A 13 20.70 -6.24 9.28
N GLY A 14 20.48 -5.49 8.20
CA GLY A 14 21.47 -5.24 7.15
C GLY A 14 21.41 -6.17 5.94
N LYS A 15 20.90 -5.68 4.80
CA LYS A 15 21.21 -6.26 3.50
C LYS A 15 22.70 -6.02 3.19
N ALA A 16 23.46 -7.07 2.91
CA ALA A 16 24.81 -6.96 2.35
C ALA A 16 24.76 -6.35 0.92
N PRO A 17 25.82 -5.65 0.46
CA PRO A 17 25.86 -5.11 -0.90
C PRO A 17 25.91 -6.26 -1.91
N ARG A 18 24.82 -6.43 -2.66
CA ARG A 18 24.69 -7.50 -3.67
C ARG A 18 25.37 -7.05 -4.96
N LYS A 19 26.36 -7.82 -5.45
CA LYS A 19 26.86 -7.70 -6.82
C LYS A 19 25.69 -7.81 -7.82
N GLN A 20 25.63 -6.90 -8.79
CA GLN A 20 24.53 -6.86 -9.77
C GLN A 20 24.60 -8.07 -10.70
N LEU A 21 23.67 -9.00 -10.50
CA LEU A 21 23.21 -9.92 -11.52
C LEU A 21 21.77 -9.51 -11.83
N ALA A 22 21.49 -9.24 -13.11
CA ALA A 22 20.18 -8.83 -13.59
C ALA A 22 19.12 -9.84 -13.14
N THR A 23 18.34 -9.46 -12.14
CA THR A 23 17.29 -10.29 -11.57
C THR A 23 15.96 -9.76 -12.05
N LYS A 24 15.31 -10.56 -12.90
CA LYS A 24 13.92 -10.40 -13.34
C LYS A 24 13.05 -10.06 -12.13
N ALA A 25 12.47 -8.86 -12.10
CA ALA A 25 11.59 -8.45 -11.02
C ALA A 25 10.29 -9.26 -11.13
N ALA A 26 10.21 -10.38 -10.41
CA ALA A 26 8.95 -11.03 -10.12
C ALA A 26 8.14 -10.07 -9.23
N ARG A 27 7.29 -9.24 -9.85
CA ARG A 27 6.30 -8.44 -9.13
C ARG A 27 5.36 -9.43 -8.45
N ARG A 28 5.36 -9.44 -7.12
CA ARG A 28 4.51 -10.30 -6.30
C ARG A 28 3.06 -10.21 -6.79
N SER A 29 2.60 -11.28 -7.42
CA SER A 29 1.17 -11.54 -7.63
C SER A 29 0.90 -12.97 -7.20
N ALA A 30 -0.16 -13.11 -6.41
CA ALA A 30 -0.57 -14.26 -5.60
C ALA A 30 0.26 -14.53 -4.32
N PRO A 31 -0.35 -14.50 -3.11
CA PRO A 31 0.23 -15.18 -1.96
C PRO A 31 0.21 -16.69 -2.22
N THR A 32 1.37 -17.33 -2.24
CA THR A 32 1.51 -18.78 -2.12
C THR A 32 1.09 -19.17 -0.70
N THR A 33 -0.14 -19.69 -0.60
CA THR A 33 -0.75 -20.32 0.59
C THR A 33 -0.85 -19.41 1.82
N GLY A 34 -1.93 -18.62 1.87
CA GLY A 34 -2.36 -17.84 3.03
C GLY A 34 -3.31 -16.73 2.59
N GLY A 35 -4.48 -16.62 3.24
CA GLY A 35 -5.58 -15.75 2.82
C GLY A 35 -5.14 -14.32 2.47
N VAL A 36 -5.63 -13.82 1.32
CA VAL A 36 -5.35 -12.46 0.83
C VAL A 36 -5.81 -11.46 1.90
N LYS A 37 -4.94 -10.54 2.30
CA LYS A 37 -5.33 -9.42 3.18
C LYS A 37 -6.53 -8.72 2.56
N LYS A 38 -7.58 -8.49 3.35
CA LYS A 38 -8.77 -7.79 2.88
C LYS A 38 -8.34 -6.47 2.20
N PRO A 39 -8.88 -6.16 1.01
CA PRO A 39 -8.62 -4.88 0.36
C PRO A 39 -8.95 -3.73 1.32
N HIS A 40 -8.08 -2.72 1.38
CA HIS A 40 -8.34 -1.53 2.16
C HIS A 40 -9.54 -0.79 1.57
N ARG A 41 -10.51 -0.44 2.42
CA ARG A 41 -11.66 0.38 2.05
C ARG A 41 -11.62 1.67 2.85
N TYR A 42 -11.78 2.79 2.15
CA TYR A 42 -11.92 4.10 2.78
C TYR A 42 -13.27 4.23 3.49
N ARG A 43 -13.35 5.15 4.45
CA ARG A 43 -14.61 5.50 5.11
C ARG A 43 -15.51 6.24 4.12
N PRO A 44 -16.85 6.16 4.23
CA PRO A 44 -17.79 6.78 3.29
C PRO A 44 -17.51 8.27 3.01
N GLU A 45 -17.10 9.03 4.02
CA GLU A 45 -16.83 10.47 3.91
C GLU A 45 -15.48 10.82 3.27
N THR A 46 -14.51 9.90 3.31
CA THR A 46 -13.14 10.18 2.87
C THR A 46 -13.07 10.39 1.36
N VAL A 47 -13.85 9.62 0.61
CA VAL A 47 -13.87 9.73 -0.86
C VAL A 47 -14.59 11.02 -1.27
N ALA A 48 -15.72 11.33 -0.63
CA ALA A 48 -16.48 12.54 -0.89
C ALA A 48 -15.65 13.82 -0.66
N LEU A 49 -14.94 13.93 0.46
CA LEU A 49 -14.07 15.08 0.71
C LEU A 49 -12.95 15.19 -0.33
N ARG A 50 -12.32 14.07 -0.68
CA ARG A 50 -11.25 14.04 -1.68
C ARG A 50 -11.75 14.52 -3.05
N GLU A 51 -12.95 14.14 -3.46
CA GLU A 51 -13.58 14.56 -4.71
C GLU A 51 -13.94 16.06 -4.68
N ILE A 52 -14.51 16.57 -3.58
CA ILE A 52 -14.78 18.01 -3.41
C ILE A 52 -13.49 18.83 -3.56
N HIS A 53 -12.42 18.42 -2.85
CA HIS A 53 -11.13 19.10 -2.93
C HIS A 53 -10.50 19.02 -4.33
N HIS A 54 -10.75 17.94 -5.09
CA HIS A 54 -10.26 17.79 -6.46
C HIS A 54 -10.97 18.76 -7.41
N HIS A 55 -12.30 18.77 -7.41
CA HIS A 55 -13.12 19.60 -8.31
C HIS A 55 -13.04 21.10 -8.01
N GLN A 56 -12.76 21.49 -6.76
CA GLN A 56 -12.51 22.90 -6.42
C GLN A 56 -11.14 23.39 -6.91
N LYS A 57 -10.20 22.48 -7.20
CA LYS A 57 -8.84 22.82 -7.67
C LYS A 57 -8.70 22.72 -9.18
N SER A 58 -9.43 21.82 -9.83
CA SER A 58 -9.41 21.67 -11.29
C SER A 58 -10.54 22.44 -11.96
N THR A 59 -10.40 22.71 -13.26
CA THR A 59 -11.45 23.32 -14.10
C THR A 59 -11.98 22.33 -15.14
N GLU A 60 -11.79 21.04 -14.89
CA GLU A 60 -12.26 19.97 -15.76
C GLU A 60 -13.80 19.94 -15.77
N LEU A 61 -14.38 19.75 -16.96
CA LEU A 61 -15.82 19.64 -17.11
C LEU A 61 -16.30 18.38 -16.38
N LEU A 62 -17.26 18.57 -15.45
CA LEU A 62 -17.87 17.47 -14.69
C LEU A 62 -18.75 16.57 -15.56
N ILE A 63 -19.16 17.08 -16.72
CA ILE A 63 -19.95 16.37 -17.72
C ILE A 63 -19.10 16.28 -19.00
N GLN A 64 -19.09 15.12 -19.64
CA GLN A 64 -18.37 14.95 -20.90
C GLN A 64 -18.91 15.91 -21.95
N LYS A 65 -18.03 16.39 -22.85
CA LYS A 65 -18.33 17.45 -23.83
C LYS A 65 -19.47 17.14 -24.81
N LEU A 66 -19.84 15.86 -24.97
CA LEU A 66 -21.13 15.50 -25.56
C LEU A 66 -22.03 14.90 -24.48
N PRO A 67 -22.89 15.72 -23.90
CA PRO A 67 -24.13 15.30 -23.30
C PRO A 67 -25.23 16.03 -24.08
N PHE A 68 -25.87 15.39 -25.07
CA PHE A 68 -26.70 16.03 -26.12
C PHE A 68 -25.89 16.58 -27.31
#